data_AF-A5FNS8-F1
#
_entry.id   AF-A5FNS8-F1
#
_cell.length_a   1.000
_cell.length_b   1.000
_cell.length_c   1.000
_cell.angle_alpha   90.00
_cell.angle_beta   90.00
_cell.angle_gamma   90.00
#
_symmetry.space_group_name_H-M   'P 1'
#
loop_
_entity.id
_entity.type
_entity.pdbx_description
1 polymer ?
#
loop_
_entity_poly.entity_id
_entity_poly.type
_entity_poly.pdbx_seq_one_letter_code
_entity_poly.pdbx_strand_id
1 'polypeptide(L)'
;MKTKLKLAVSLIAGLLFGLSANAQKTVIKKEALPANAQTFLKTHFGSKKPSYILEDKEILSTEYKVQFDNQIEIEFDKKGNWKEVDGKNSKIPKSIIPKKVASYIKENFPKEKVTKIEIESSGYETKLTNGLELKFSLKGDFIKIDK
;
A
#
# COMPACT_ATOMS: atom_id res chain seq x y z
N MET A 1 -21.84 36.32 57.83
CA MET A 1 -21.11 37.28 56.98
C MET A 1 -20.68 36.56 55.71
N LYS A 2 -21.13 37.02 54.54
CA LYS A 2 -20.94 36.35 53.24
C LYS A 2 -19.54 36.70 52.69
N THR A 3 -18.64 35.74 52.64
CA THR A 3 -17.31 35.93 52.03
C THR A 3 -17.43 35.83 50.51
N LYS A 4 -17.04 36.92 49.82
CA LYS A 4 -17.06 37.03 48.36
C LYS A 4 -15.89 36.23 47.78
N LEU A 5 -16.18 35.19 47.00
CA LEU A 5 -15.21 34.47 46.20
C LEU A 5 -14.88 35.34 44.96
N LYS A 6 -13.64 35.83 44.87
CA LYS A 6 -13.13 36.52 43.68
C LYS A 6 -12.86 35.44 42.62
N LEU A 7 -13.60 35.48 41.50
CA LEU A 7 -13.23 34.74 40.28
C LEU A 7 -11.91 35.30 39.78
N ALA A 8 -10.82 34.56 39.97
CA ALA A 8 -9.61 34.75 39.19
C ALA A 8 -9.85 34.16 37.81
N VAL A 9 -10.02 35.02 36.80
CA VAL A 9 -10.00 34.64 35.39
C VAL A 9 -8.55 34.24 35.09
N SER A 10 -8.24 32.96 35.23
CA SER A 10 -7.01 32.40 34.69
C SER A 10 -7.23 32.19 33.20
N LEU A 11 -6.62 33.05 32.39
CA LEU A 11 -6.40 32.85 30.96
C LEU A 11 -5.58 31.58 30.77
N ILE A 12 -6.24 30.42 30.72
CA ILE A 12 -5.67 29.24 30.10
C ILE A 12 -5.75 29.52 28.61
N ALA A 13 -4.69 30.13 28.08
CA ALA A 13 -4.47 30.27 26.66
C ALA A 13 -4.67 28.90 26.01
N GLY A 14 -5.63 28.85 25.09
CA GLY A 14 -6.05 27.64 24.42
C GLY A 14 -4.88 26.93 23.74
N LEU A 15 -5.00 25.59 23.71
CA LEU A 15 -4.30 24.68 22.83
C LEU A 15 -4.05 25.31 21.44
N LEU A 16 -2.90 24.98 20.84
CA LEU A 16 -2.74 24.42 19.49
C LEU A 16 -1.27 24.52 19.08
N PHE A 17 -0.39 23.72 19.69
CA PHE A 17 0.81 23.31 18.95
C PHE A 17 0.33 22.29 17.92
N GLY A 18 0.08 22.80 16.71
CA GLY A 18 -0.21 21.97 15.55
C GLY A 18 0.88 20.93 15.39
N LEU A 19 0.51 19.66 15.52
CA LEU A 19 1.34 18.57 15.02
C LEU A 19 1.33 18.68 13.50
N SER A 20 2.26 19.44 12.93
CA SER A 20 2.54 19.36 11.50
C SER A 20 3.18 18.00 11.26
N ALA A 21 2.37 17.05 10.79
CA ALA A 21 2.87 15.81 10.20
C ALA A 21 3.62 16.17 8.91
N ASN A 22 4.93 16.38 9.02
CA ASN A 22 5.78 16.58 7.85
C ASN A 22 5.95 15.24 7.15
N ALA A 23 5.21 15.03 6.06
CA ALA A 23 5.48 13.94 5.11
C ALA A 23 6.65 14.37 4.20
N GLN A 24 7.71 13.57 4.16
CA GLN A 24 8.88 13.82 3.32
C GLN A 24 9.03 12.70 2.28
N LYS A 25 8.87 13.06 1.00
CA LYS A 25 9.13 12.19 -0.14
C LYS A 25 10.52 12.41 -0.68
N THR A 26 11.32 11.35 -0.74
CA THR A 26 12.70 11.40 -1.23
C THR A 26 12.90 10.38 -2.34
N VAL A 27 13.50 10.80 -3.46
CA VAL A 27 13.93 9.86 -4.50
C VAL A 27 15.17 9.12 -4.02
N ILE A 28 15.13 7.79 -4.01
CA ILE A 28 16.22 6.94 -3.54
C ILE A 28 16.68 5.96 -4.63
N LYS A 29 17.84 5.34 -4.42
CA LYS A 29 18.34 4.25 -5.28
C LYS A 29 17.85 2.89 -4.76
N LYS A 30 17.90 1.86 -5.62
CA LYS A 30 17.43 0.50 -5.30
C LYS A 30 18.16 -0.08 -4.09
N GLU A 31 19.43 0.26 -3.92
CA GLU A 31 20.29 -0.24 -2.84
C GLU A 31 19.83 0.27 -1.47
N ALA A 32 19.07 1.37 -1.42
CA ALA A 32 18.51 1.92 -0.20
C ALA A 32 17.17 1.29 0.20
N LEU A 33 16.57 0.44 -0.65
CA LEU A 33 15.38 -0.32 -0.28
C LEU A 33 15.71 -1.39 0.76
N PRO A 34 14.78 -1.76 1.65
CA PRO A 34 14.94 -2.92 2.51
C PRO A 34 15.16 -4.21 1.70
N ALA A 35 15.89 -5.18 2.27
CA ALA A 35 16.30 -6.40 1.58
C ALA A 35 15.11 -7.22 1.01
N ASN A 36 13.96 -7.21 1.70
CA ASN A 36 12.75 -7.88 1.24
C ASN A 36 12.23 -7.27 -0.06
N ALA A 37 12.21 -5.94 -0.17
CA ALA A 37 11.79 -5.24 -1.38
C ALA A 37 12.77 -5.50 -2.53
N GLN A 38 14.09 -5.45 -2.27
CA GLN A 38 15.08 -5.79 -3.29
C GLN A 38 14.91 -7.21 -3.82
N THR A 39 14.63 -8.17 -2.94
CA THR A 39 14.37 -9.57 -3.27
C THR A 39 13.09 -9.71 -4.08
N PHE A 40 12.01 -9.05 -3.66
CA PHE A 40 10.74 -9.03 -4.40
C PHE A 40 10.92 -8.53 -5.84
N LEU A 41 11.59 -7.39 -6.01
CA LEU A 41 11.88 -6.81 -7.32
C LEU A 41 12.70 -7.76 -8.19
N LYS A 42 13.74 -8.40 -7.62
CA LYS A 42 14.55 -9.38 -8.35
C LYS A 42 13.71 -10.59 -8.79
N THR A 43 12.86 -11.12 -7.91
CA THR A 43 12.05 -12.32 -8.17
C THR A 43 10.98 -12.09 -9.23
N HIS A 44 10.30 -10.94 -9.20
CA HIS A 44 9.12 -10.71 -10.04
C HIS A 44 9.36 -9.80 -11.26
N PHE A 45 10.41 -8.97 -11.21
CA PHE A 45 10.74 -8.01 -12.27
C PHE A 45 12.13 -8.24 -12.88
N GLY A 46 12.96 -9.12 -12.30
CA GLY A 46 14.24 -9.53 -12.86
C GLY A 46 15.25 -8.38 -12.92
N SER A 47 15.80 -8.15 -14.12
CA SER A 47 16.78 -7.09 -14.40
C SER A 47 16.14 -5.76 -14.80
N LYS A 48 14.80 -5.66 -14.87
CA LYS A 48 14.11 -4.41 -15.19
C LYS A 48 14.45 -3.35 -14.15
N LYS A 49 14.70 -2.13 -14.62
CA LYS A 49 15.02 -0.99 -13.77
C LYS A 49 13.75 -0.18 -13.50
N PRO A 50 13.47 0.19 -12.24
CA PRO A 50 12.43 1.18 -11.95
C PRO A 50 12.73 2.52 -12.62
N SER A 51 11.68 3.22 -13.03
CA SER A 51 11.75 4.62 -13.46
C SER A 51 12.13 5.52 -12.28
N TYR A 52 11.50 5.28 -11.12
CA TYR A 52 11.87 5.92 -9.87
C TYR A 52 11.54 5.04 -8.67
N ILE A 53 12.17 5.36 -7.54
CA ILE A 53 11.88 4.80 -6.22
C ILE A 53 11.74 5.96 -5.25
N LEU A 54 10.63 6.00 -4.52
CA LEU A 54 10.36 6.99 -3.49
C LEU A 54 10.42 6.32 -2.12
N GLU A 55 11.11 6.96 -1.19
CA GLU A 55 10.93 6.77 0.25
C GLU A 55 9.97 7.84 0.74
N ASP A 56 8.81 7.43 1.26
CA ASP A 56 7.79 8.29 1.85
C ASP A 56 7.86 8.14 3.37
N LYS A 57 8.42 9.13 4.05
CA LYS A 57 8.60 9.15 5.50
C LYS A 57 7.56 10.07 6.13
N GLU A 58 6.76 9.50 7.02
CA GLU A 58 5.93 10.24 7.96
C GLU A 58 6.49 10.08 9.38
N ILE A 59 5.89 10.78 10.36
CA ILE A 59 6.36 10.76 11.75
C ILE A 59 6.38 9.33 12.33
N LEU A 60 5.38 8.50 11.99
CA LEU A 60 5.19 7.16 12.56
C LEU A 60 5.25 6.04 11.52
N SER A 61 5.39 6.37 10.24
CA SER A 61 5.32 5.42 9.13
C SER A 61 6.45 5.68 8.12
N THR A 62 6.84 4.64 7.41
CA THR A 62 7.70 4.76 6.24
C THR A 62 7.20 3.77 5.22
N GLU A 63 7.01 4.24 4.00
CA GLU A 63 6.62 3.41 2.86
C GLU A 63 7.59 3.64 1.72
N TYR A 64 7.75 2.61 0.89
CA TYR A 64 8.55 2.69 -0.32
C TYR A 64 7.66 2.47 -1.52
N LYS A 65 7.72 3.37 -2.50
CA LYS A 65 6.99 3.24 -3.77
C LYS A 65 7.99 3.05 -4.91
N VAL A 66 7.80 1.99 -5.69
CA VAL A 66 8.62 1.67 -6.86
C VAL A 66 7.74 1.74 -8.09
N GLN A 67 8.05 2.62 -9.03
CA GLN A 67 7.34 2.69 -10.31
C GLN A 67 8.25 2.27 -11.47
N PHE A 68 7.73 1.39 -12.33
CA PHE A 68 8.38 0.98 -13.57
C PHE A 68 7.92 1.81 -14.79
N ASP A 69 8.63 1.67 -15.88
CA ASP A 69 8.37 2.34 -17.17
C ASP A 69 6.98 2.03 -17.74
N ASN A 70 6.51 0.81 -17.54
CA ASN A 70 5.18 0.36 -17.91
C ASN A 70 4.08 0.77 -16.89
N GLN A 71 4.38 1.74 -16.02
CA GLN A 71 3.51 2.30 -14.99
C GLN A 71 3.11 1.33 -13.87
N ILE A 72 3.65 0.11 -13.83
CA ILE A 72 3.46 -0.76 -12.67
C ILE A 72 4.07 -0.09 -11.44
N GLU A 73 3.23 0.12 -10.44
CA GLU A 73 3.58 0.67 -9.14
C GLU A 73 3.53 -0.44 -8.09
N ILE A 74 4.50 -0.44 -7.19
CA ILE A 74 4.59 -1.36 -6.07
C ILE A 74 4.80 -0.56 -4.81
N GLU A 75 3.96 -0.80 -3.82
CA GLU A 75 4.11 -0.22 -2.49
C GLU A 75 4.66 -1.25 -1.52
N PHE A 76 5.62 -0.84 -0.68
CA PHE A 76 6.19 -1.65 0.38
C PHE A 76 6.07 -0.94 1.73
N ASP A 77 5.91 -1.72 2.79
CA ASP A 77 6.05 -1.23 4.15
C ASP A 77 7.51 -0.88 4.50
N LYS A 78 7.73 -0.30 5.69
CA LYS A 78 9.06 0.06 6.20
C LYS A 78 10.08 -1.09 6.27
N LYS A 79 9.62 -2.35 6.25
CA LYS A 79 10.46 -3.56 6.26
C LYS A 79 10.70 -4.11 4.85
N GLY A 80 10.08 -3.52 3.83
CA GLY A 80 10.15 -3.95 2.44
C GLY A 80 9.21 -5.11 2.11
N ASN A 81 8.19 -5.38 2.93
CA ASN A 81 7.14 -6.31 2.55
C ASN A 81 6.17 -5.58 1.62
N TRP A 82 5.85 -6.17 0.47
CA TRP A 82 4.92 -5.54 -0.47
C TRP A 82 3.52 -5.48 0.14
N LYS A 83 2.83 -4.37 -0.11
CA LYS A 83 1.44 -4.12 0.28
C LYS A 83 0.54 -4.13 -0.94
N GLU A 84 0.99 -3.52 -2.02
CA GLU A 84 0.21 -3.36 -3.24
C GLU A 84 1.07 -3.52 -4.48
N VAL A 85 0.51 -4.11 -5.53
CA VAL A 85 1.02 -4.03 -6.90
C VAL A 85 -0.11 -3.60 -7.82
N ASP A 86 0.02 -2.42 -8.41
CA ASP A 86 -0.97 -1.80 -9.28
C ASP A 86 -0.38 -1.55 -10.67
N GLY A 87 -0.97 -2.19 -11.68
CA GLY A 87 -0.58 -2.02 -13.08
C GLY A 87 -1.24 -0.83 -13.77
N LYS A 88 -1.97 0.05 -13.07
CA LYS A 88 -2.70 1.19 -13.63
C LYS A 88 -3.56 0.78 -14.82
N ASN A 89 -4.41 -0.22 -14.60
CA ASN A 89 -5.25 -0.92 -15.60
C ASN A 89 -4.51 -1.90 -16.54
N SER A 90 -3.18 -1.96 -16.51
CA SER A 90 -2.43 -3.02 -17.19
C SER A 90 -2.34 -4.27 -16.33
N LYS A 91 -2.19 -5.44 -16.96
CA LYS A 91 -2.00 -6.71 -16.25
C LYS A 91 -0.70 -6.71 -15.45
N ILE A 92 -0.74 -7.22 -14.22
CA ILE A 92 0.45 -7.42 -13.38
C ILE A 92 1.08 -8.81 -13.61
N PRO A 93 2.36 -9.03 -13.24
CA PRO A 93 2.97 -10.35 -13.30
C PRO A 93 2.19 -11.40 -12.49
N LYS A 94 1.80 -12.50 -13.14
CA LYS A 94 1.05 -13.60 -12.49
C LYS A 94 1.78 -14.22 -11.29
N SER A 95 3.11 -14.14 -11.26
CA SER A 95 3.96 -14.67 -10.18
C SER A 95 3.73 -14.00 -8.83
N ILE A 96 3.11 -12.81 -8.82
CA ILE A 96 2.83 -12.04 -7.61
C ILE A 96 1.54 -12.54 -6.95
N ILE A 97 0.63 -13.13 -7.72
CA ILE A 97 -0.71 -13.51 -7.26
C ILE A 97 -0.64 -14.86 -6.54
N PRO A 98 -1.16 -14.99 -5.30
CA PRO A 98 -1.25 -16.28 -4.61
C PRO A 98 -1.93 -17.35 -5.47
N LYS A 99 -1.38 -18.56 -5.49
CA LYS A 99 -1.81 -19.65 -6.39
C LYS A 99 -3.32 -19.92 -6.32
N LYS A 100 -3.90 -19.91 -5.13
CA LYS A 100 -5.34 -20.18 -4.92
C LYS A 100 -6.22 -19.07 -5.48
N VAL A 101 -5.84 -17.81 -5.25
CA VAL A 101 -6.49 -16.62 -5.84
C VAL A 101 -6.42 -16.67 -7.37
N ALA A 102 -5.22 -16.92 -7.92
CA ALA A 102 -5.04 -17.02 -9.37
C ALA A 102 -5.89 -18.16 -9.99
N SER A 103 -6.05 -19.27 -9.28
CA SER A 103 -6.86 -20.41 -9.72
C SER A 103 -8.35 -20.04 -9.74
N TYR A 104 -8.85 -19.44 -8.66
CA TYR A 104 -10.24 -18.98 -8.58
C TYR A 104 -10.58 -18.00 -9.70
N ILE A 105 -9.71 -17.01 -9.95
CA ILE A 105 -9.92 -16.01 -11.01
C ILE A 105 -9.93 -16.67 -12.39
N LYS A 106 -9.02 -17.63 -12.65
CA LYS A 106 -8.97 -18.35 -13.92
C LYS A 106 -10.25 -19.15 -14.18
N GLU A 107 -10.81 -19.76 -13.14
CA GLU A 107 -12.01 -20.60 -13.24
C GLU A 107 -13.29 -19.78 -13.40
N ASN A 108 -13.44 -18.71 -12.61
CA ASN A 108 -14.67 -17.93 -12.54
C ASN A 108 -14.70 -16.71 -13.47
N PHE A 109 -13.52 -16.18 -13.84
CA PHE A 109 -13.34 -15.01 -14.69
C PHE A 109 -12.31 -15.28 -15.80
N PRO A 110 -12.52 -16.29 -16.67
CA PRO A 110 -11.48 -16.80 -17.58
C PRO A 110 -10.97 -15.77 -18.61
N LYS A 111 -11.81 -14.80 -18.98
CA LYS A 111 -11.45 -13.70 -19.89
C LYS A 111 -10.65 -12.61 -19.21
N GLU A 112 -10.78 -12.48 -17.89
CA GLU A 112 -10.19 -11.38 -17.14
C GLU A 112 -8.75 -11.66 -16.72
N LYS A 113 -8.02 -10.58 -16.41
CA LYS A 113 -6.67 -10.60 -15.86
C LYS A 113 -6.64 -9.68 -14.64
N VAL A 114 -5.71 -9.94 -13.72
CA VAL A 114 -5.51 -9.08 -12.55
C VAL A 114 -4.70 -7.85 -12.95
N THR A 115 -5.22 -6.68 -12.61
CA THR A 115 -4.61 -5.37 -12.83
C THR A 115 -4.08 -4.74 -11.55
N LYS A 116 -4.64 -5.10 -10.39
CA LYS A 116 -4.13 -4.72 -9.07
C LYS A 116 -4.28 -5.88 -8.09
N ILE A 117 -3.34 -6.03 -7.17
CA ILE A 117 -3.47 -6.85 -5.96
C ILE A 117 -2.96 -6.09 -4.74
N GLU A 118 -3.73 -6.12 -3.66
CA GLU A 118 -3.41 -5.48 -2.39
C GLU A 118 -3.54 -6.49 -1.25
N ILE A 119 -2.62 -6.44 -0.28
CA ILE A 119 -2.68 -7.18 0.97
C ILE A 119 -3.32 -6.28 2.02
N GLU A 120 -4.49 -6.69 2.47
CA GLU A 120 -5.18 -6.10 3.60
C GLU A 120 -4.96 -6.94 4.86
N SER A 121 -5.31 -6.40 6.02
CA SER A 121 -5.27 -7.16 7.29
C SER A 121 -6.18 -8.39 7.28
N SER A 122 -7.24 -8.36 6.47
CA SER A 122 -8.25 -9.43 6.34
C SER A 122 -7.94 -10.44 5.23
N GLY A 123 -7.00 -10.14 4.33
CA GLY A 123 -6.67 -10.99 3.20
C GLY A 123 -6.15 -10.26 1.97
N TYR A 124 -6.66 -10.61 0.79
CA TYR A 124 -6.24 -10.02 -0.47
C TYR A 124 -7.42 -9.33 -1.16
N GLU A 125 -7.19 -8.17 -1.74
CA GLU A 125 -8.07 -7.59 -2.75
C GLU A 125 -7.40 -7.70 -4.12
N THR A 126 -8.17 -8.09 -5.14
CA THR A 126 -7.70 -8.04 -6.53
C THR A 126 -8.65 -7.24 -7.40
N LYS A 127 -8.12 -6.36 -8.25
CA LYS A 127 -8.88 -5.74 -9.33
C LYS A 127 -8.66 -6.47 -10.64
N LEU A 128 -9.74 -6.69 -11.37
CA LEU A 128 -9.73 -7.34 -12.68
C LEU A 128 -9.76 -6.32 -13.84
N THR A 129 -9.47 -6.79 -15.05
CA THR A 129 -9.50 -5.98 -16.28
C THR A 129 -10.88 -5.40 -16.61
N ASN A 130 -11.96 -6.05 -16.17
CA ASN A 130 -13.33 -5.52 -16.27
C ASN A 130 -13.73 -4.59 -15.12
N GLY A 131 -12.78 -4.26 -14.23
CA GLY A 131 -12.99 -3.36 -13.10
C GLY A 131 -13.55 -4.02 -11.84
N LEU A 132 -13.94 -5.30 -11.87
CA LEU A 132 -14.41 -6.00 -10.67
C LEU A 132 -13.30 -6.12 -9.63
N GLU A 133 -13.66 -5.86 -8.37
CA GLU A 133 -12.79 -6.05 -7.21
C GLU A 133 -13.24 -7.30 -6.45
N LEU A 134 -12.31 -8.21 -6.20
CA LEU A 134 -12.56 -9.48 -5.52
C LEU A 134 -11.79 -9.52 -4.22
N LYS A 135 -12.47 -9.85 -3.13
CA LYS A 135 -11.88 -10.04 -1.80
C LYS A 135 -11.68 -11.52 -1.52
N PHE A 136 -10.50 -11.85 -1.00
CA PHE A 136 -10.11 -13.19 -0.58
C PHE A 136 -9.60 -13.17 0.85
N SER A 137 -9.74 -14.28 1.56
CA SER A 137 -9.11 -14.45 2.87
C SER A 137 -7.58 -14.57 2.76
N LEU A 138 -6.87 -14.48 3.89
CA LEU A 138 -5.43 -14.76 3.94
C LEU A 138 -5.06 -16.18 3.45
N LYS A 139 -5.99 -17.14 3.48
CA LYS A 139 -5.82 -18.49 2.92
C LYS A 139 -6.08 -18.56 1.42
N GLY A 140 -6.50 -17.46 0.80
CA GLY A 140 -6.87 -17.35 -0.62
C GLY A 140 -8.26 -17.89 -0.95
N ASP A 141 -9.13 -18.06 0.04
CA ASP A 141 -10.54 -18.40 -0.18
C ASP A 141 -11.31 -17.16 -0.63
N PHE A 142 -12.13 -17.29 -1.68
CA PHE A 142 -12.99 -16.20 -2.12
C PHE A 142 -13.99 -15.83 -1.03
N ILE A 143 -14.17 -14.52 -0.80
CA ILE A 143 -15.12 -13.98 0.18
C ILE A 143 -16.28 -13.31 -0.54
N LYS A 144 -15.99 -12.28 -1.34
CA LYS A 144 -17.01 -11.46 -2.01
C LYS A 144 -16.43 -10.69 -3.20
N ILE A 145 -17.34 -10.17 -4.01
CA ILE A 145 -17.07 -9.08 -4.96
C ILE A 145 -17.34 -7.76 -4.23
N ASP A 146 -16.42 -6.80 -4.29
CA ASP A 146 -16.67 -5.42 -3.88
C ASP A 146 -17.10 -4.58 -5.09
N LYS A 147 -17.97 -3.60 -4.84
CA LYS A 147 -18.52 -2.68 -5.84
C LYS A 147 -18.01 -1.28 -5.62
#